data_AF-A0A9N9LF19-F1
#
_entry.id   AF-A0A9N9LF19-F1
#
_cell.length_a   1.000
_cell.length_b   1.000
_cell.length_c   1.000
_cell.angle_alpha   90.00
_cell.angle_beta   90.00
_cell.angle_gamma   90.00
#
_symmetry.space_group_name_H-M   'P 1'
#
loop_
_entity.id
_entity.type
_entity.pdbx_description
1 polymer ?
#
loop_
_entity_poly.entity_id
_entity_poly.type
_entity_poly.pdbx_seq_one_letter_code
_entity_poly.pdbx_strand_id
1 'polypeptide(L)'
;MALLDSFKQTTPPASISPLTPPSTADAKFLARVAAILRAFKSCQNGYPPSVPWTVYKLNSGEYEDLQRRLKDDVELWGYVDNRVRYDYDPISSTLIIRMTTTLHDTFAAELVTKIKEEFENLKKD
;
A
#
# COMPACT_ATOMS: atom_id res chain seq x y z
N MET A 1 -62.96 16.73 -40.50
CA MET A 1 -62.31 15.42 -40.71
C MET A 1 -61.07 15.69 -41.55
N ALA A 2 -59.94 16.10 -40.97
CA ALA A 2 -58.95 15.30 -40.24
C ALA A 2 -58.19 14.33 -41.17
N LEU A 3 -56.91 14.64 -41.43
CA LEU A 3 -55.76 13.77 -41.14
C LEU A 3 -54.46 14.55 -41.38
N LEU A 4 -53.80 14.92 -40.28
CA LEU A 4 -52.41 15.38 -40.26
C LEU A 4 -51.51 14.14 -40.19
N ASP A 5 -50.58 14.04 -41.14
CA ASP A 5 -49.52 13.04 -41.17
C ASP A 5 -48.52 13.31 -40.02
N SER A 6 -48.32 12.31 -39.16
CA SER A 6 -47.45 12.38 -37.99
C SER A 6 -46.13 11.68 -38.30
N PHE A 7 -45.04 12.46 -38.43
CA PHE A 7 -43.68 11.97 -38.57
C PHE A 7 -43.24 11.26 -37.28
N LYS A 8 -43.15 9.94 -37.31
CA LYS A 8 -42.53 9.15 -36.23
C LYS A 8 -41.01 9.32 -36.28
N GLN A 9 -40.49 10.13 -35.35
CA GLN A 9 -39.06 10.18 -35.04
C GLN A 9 -38.72 9.03 -34.09
N THR A 10 -38.04 8.01 -34.60
CA THR A 10 -37.54 6.89 -33.79
C THR A 10 -36.15 7.21 -33.26
N THR A 11 -36.07 7.48 -31.95
CA THR A 11 -34.81 7.55 -31.19
C THR A 11 -34.18 6.14 -31.09
N PRO A 12 -32.86 5.97 -31.28
CA PRO A 12 -32.21 4.67 -31.04
C PRO A 12 -32.23 4.33 -29.55
N PRO A 13 -32.37 3.03 -29.16
CA PRO A 13 -32.35 2.65 -27.77
C PRO A 13 -30.95 2.81 -27.18
N ALA A 14 -30.87 3.48 -26.03
CA ALA A 14 -29.66 3.56 -25.23
C ALA A 14 -29.20 2.14 -24.86
N SER A 15 -28.07 1.70 -25.43
CA SER A 15 -27.35 0.51 -24.96
C SER A 15 -26.83 0.80 -23.55
N ILE A 16 -27.61 0.40 -22.56
CA ILE A 16 -27.14 0.28 -21.19
C ILE A 16 -26.20 -0.94 -21.19
N SER A 17 -24.90 -0.71 -21.35
CA SER A 17 -23.91 -1.75 -21.11
C SER A 17 -24.16 -2.33 -19.72
N PRO A 18 -24.22 -3.66 -19.55
CA PRO A 18 -24.44 -4.24 -18.24
C PRO A 18 -23.23 -3.88 -17.37
N LEU A 19 -23.47 -3.09 -16.32
CA LEU A 19 -22.51 -2.94 -15.23
C LEU A 19 -22.39 -4.31 -14.54
N THR A 20 -21.40 -5.10 -14.96
CA THR A 20 -21.03 -6.30 -14.21
C THR A 20 -20.54 -5.81 -12.84
N PRO A 21 -21.22 -6.15 -11.72
CA PRO A 21 -20.70 -5.83 -10.40
C PRO A 21 -19.31 -6.45 -10.25
N PRO A 22 -18.37 -5.79 -9.57
CA PRO A 22 -17.02 -6.32 -9.39
C PRO A 22 -17.11 -7.71 -8.79
N SER A 23 -16.36 -8.65 -9.35
CA SER A 23 -16.34 -10.01 -8.81
C SER A 23 -15.91 -9.94 -7.34
N THR A 24 -16.46 -10.80 -6.49
CA THR A 24 -16.09 -10.89 -5.07
C THR A 24 -14.58 -11.05 -4.87
N ALA A 25 -13.88 -11.63 -5.86
CA ALA A 25 -12.42 -11.72 -5.88
C ALA A 25 -11.75 -10.35 -6.05
N ASP A 26 -12.23 -9.52 -6.99
CA ASP A 26 -11.73 -8.16 -7.24
C ASP A 26 -12.00 -7.23 -6.05
N ALA A 27 -13.14 -7.40 -5.38
CA ALA A 27 -13.45 -6.65 -4.16
C ALA A 27 -12.46 -6.98 -3.02
N LYS A 28 -12.13 -8.27 -2.83
CA LYS A 28 -11.12 -8.71 -1.85
C LYS A 28 -9.72 -8.22 -2.23
N PHE A 29 -9.39 -8.21 -3.52
CA PHE A 29 -8.15 -7.65 -4.06
C PHE A 29 -7.99 -6.19 -3.64
N LEU A 30 -8.98 -5.36 -3.97
CA LEU A 30 -8.96 -3.92 -3.68
C LEU A 30 -8.92 -3.65 -2.18
N ALA A 31 -9.63 -4.45 -1.38
CA ALA A 31 -9.65 -4.31 0.07
C ALA A 31 -8.28 -4.57 0.72
N ARG A 32 -7.52 -5.56 0.22
CA ARG A 32 -6.18 -5.89 0.77
C ARG A 32 -5.15 -4.81 0.49
N VAL A 33 -5.05 -4.36 -0.76
CA VAL A 33 -4.15 -3.28 -1.15
C VAL A 33 -4.49 -1.99 -0.37
N ALA A 34 -5.78 -1.67 -0.24
CA ALA A 34 -6.24 -0.52 0.53
C ALA A 34 -5.92 -0.65 2.04
N ALA A 35 -5.98 -1.85 2.62
CA ALA A 35 -5.63 -2.07 4.01
C ALA A 35 -4.14 -1.84 4.28
N ILE A 36 -3.27 -2.28 3.37
CA ILE A 36 -1.82 -2.07 3.47
C ILE A 36 -1.46 -0.60 3.32
N LEU A 37 -2.03 0.10 2.33
CA LEU A 37 -1.83 1.55 2.17
C LEU A 37 -2.27 2.32 3.41
N ARG A 38 -3.38 1.92 4.03
CA ARG A 38 -3.84 2.49 5.28
C ARG A 38 -2.85 2.25 6.42
N ALA A 39 -2.27 1.06 6.52
CA ALA A 39 -1.25 0.77 7.52
C ALA A 39 -0.02 1.68 7.34
N PHE A 40 0.44 1.89 6.11
CA PHE A 40 1.53 2.83 5.83
C PHE A 40 1.18 4.27 6.21
N LYS A 41 -0.03 4.75 5.88
CA LYS A 41 -0.50 6.08 6.29
C LYS A 41 -0.60 6.21 7.81
N SER A 42 -1.05 5.18 8.51
CA SER A 42 -1.06 5.16 9.97
C SER A 42 0.36 5.28 10.55
N CYS A 43 1.33 4.57 10.00
CA CYS A 43 2.74 4.73 10.40
C CYS A 43 3.22 6.18 10.18
N GLN A 44 2.95 6.75 9.01
CA GLN A 44 3.32 8.15 8.68
C GLN A 44 2.74 9.15 9.68
N ASN A 45 1.50 8.91 10.14
CA ASN A 45 0.81 9.74 11.12
C ASN A 45 1.22 9.45 12.58
N GLY A 46 2.23 8.60 12.82
CA GLY A 46 2.69 8.27 14.17
C GLY A 46 1.83 7.24 14.91
N TYR A 47 0.96 6.52 14.20
CA TYR A 47 0.12 5.44 14.73
C TYR A 47 0.51 4.09 14.11
N PRO A 48 1.72 3.57 14.38
CA PRO A 48 2.12 2.30 13.83
C PRO A 48 1.25 1.15 14.35
N PRO A 49 1.19 0.01 13.62
CA PRO A 49 0.61 -1.23 14.13
C PRO A 49 1.17 -1.58 15.52
N SER A 50 0.29 -2.02 16.42
CA SER A 50 0.67 -2.41 17.79
C SER A 50 1.50 -3.70 17.85
N VAL A 51 1.45 -4.51 16.79
CA VAL A 51 2.21 -5.76 16.68
C VAL A 51 3.53 -5.50 15.95
N PRO A 52 4.64 -6.14 16.36
CA PRO A 52 5.94 -5.87 15.74
C PRO A 52 6.03 -6.37 14.29
N TRP A 53 5.18 -7.33 13.91
CA TRP A 53 5.13 -7.92 12.57
C TRP A 53 3.68 -7.97 12.13
N THR A 54 3.34 -7.23 11.09
CA THR A 54 2.00 -7.29 10.47
C THR A 54 2.09 -8.03 9.15
N VAL A 55 1.33 -9.11 9.03
CA VAL A 55 1.39 -10.03 7.88
C VAL A 55 0.15 -9.87 7.02
N TYR A 56 0.35 -9.66 5.72
CA TYR A 56 -0.71 -9.61 4.72
C TYR A 56 -0.50 -10.69 3.68
N LYS A 57 -1.55 -11.43 3.35
CA LYS A 57 -1.56 -12.25 2.13
C LYS A 57 -1.74 -11.34 0.93
N LEU A 58 -0.80 -11.39 0.01
CA LEU A 58 -0.70 -10.49 -1.13
C LEU A 58 -0.11 -11.26 -2.32
N ASN A 59 -0.88 -11.48 -3.37
CA ASN A 59 -0.35 -12.09 -4.59
C ASN A 59 0.49 -11.08 -5.40
N SER A 60 1.18 -11.56 -6.43
CA SER A 60 2.10 -10.71 -7.22
C SER A 60 1.39 -9.53 -7.88
N GLY A 61 0.21 -9.73 -8.47
CA GLY A 61 -0.56 -8.66 -9.10
C GLY A 61 -1.06 -7.61 -8.10
N GLU A 62 -1.40 -8.03 -6.89
CA GLU A 62 -1.74 -7.11 -5.78
C GLU A 62 -0.53 -6.32 -5.30
N TYR A 63 0.63 -6.97 -5.25
CA TYR A 63 1.88 -6.31 -4.88
C TYR A 63 2.32 -5.29 -5.94
N GLU A 64 2.19 -5.61 -7.22
CA GLU A 64 2.42 -4.67 -8.32
C GLU A 64 1.46 -3.47 -8.24
N ASP A 65 0.17 -3.70 -7.96
CA ASP A 65 -0.81 -2.63 -7.76
C ASP A 65 -0.47 -1.77 -6.53
N LEU A 66 -0.06 -2.39 -5.42
CA LEU A 66 0.42 -1.67 -4.24
C LEU A 66 1.62 -0.78 -4.58
N GLN A 67 2.62 -1.30 -5.30
CA GLN A 67 3.80 -0.54 -5.70
C GLN A 67 3.44 0.63 -6.62
N ARG A 68 2.54 0.42 -7.58
CA ARG A 68 2.05 1.50 -8.45
C ARG A 68 1.38 2.60 -7.64
N ARG A 69 0.42 2.25 -6.77
CA ARG A 69 -0.29 3.22 -5.93
C ARG A 69 0.62 3.96 -4.96
N LEU A 70 1.67 3.30 -4.46
CA LEU A 70 2.68 3.97 -3.65
C LEU A 70 3.44 5.01 -4.48
N LYS A 71 3.89 4.66 -5.69
CA LYS A 71 4.60 5.61 -6.57
C LYS A 71 3.74 6.81 -6.98
N ASP A 72 2.43 6.63 -7.08
CA ASP A 72 1.48 7.72 -7.36
C ASP A 72 1.32 8.69 -6.15
N ASP A 73 1.56 8.22 -4.93
CA ASP A 73 1.53 8.99 -3.68
C ASP A 73 2.97 9.30 -3.22
N VAL A 74 3.61 10.30 -3.85
CA VAL A 74 5.04 10.62 -3.67
C VAL A 74 5.41 10.89 -2.21
N GLU A 75 4.52 11.54 -1.46
CA GLU A 75 4.75 11.84 -0.05
C GLU A 75 4.76 10.56 0.79
N LEU A 76 3.74 9.71 0.63
CA LEU A 76 3.68 8.43 1.32
C LEU A 76 4.86 7.54 0.92
N TRP A 77 5.20 7.52 -0.37
CA TRP A 77 6.34 6.75 -0.87
C TRP A 77 7.64 7.18 -0.21
N GLY A 78 7.94 8.48 -0.16
CA GLY A 78 9.16 8.99 0.47
C GLY A 78 9.25 8.63 1.96
N TYR A 79 8.11 8.61 2.67
CA TYR A 79 8.06 8.11 4.04
C TYR A 79 8.30 6.59 4.11
N VAL A 80 7.56 5.81 3.31
CA VAL A 80 7.61 4.34 3.32
C VAL A 80 9.01 3.83 3.00
N ASP A 81 9.63 4.35 1.93
CA ASP A 81 10.97 3.96 1.47
C ASP A 81 12.05 4.23 2.53
N ASN A 82 11.93 5.32 3.28
CA ASN A 82 12.93 5.74 4.26
C ASN A 82 12.69 5.17 5.67
N ARG A 83 11.42 5.00 6.08
CA ARG A 83 11.05 4.76 7.48
C ARG A 83 10.40 3.41 7.73
N VAL A 84 9.73 2.81 6.74
CA VAL A 84 8.97 1.58 6.95
C VAL A 84 9.76 0.39 6.44
N ARG A 85 10.02 -0.58 7.31
CA ARG A 85 10.64 -1.84 6.91
C ARG A 85 9.55 -2.82 6.49
N TYR A 86 9.59 -3.29 5.24
CA TYR A 86 8.70 -4.34 4.79
C TYR A 86 9.40 -5.27 3.79
N ASP A 87 8.94 -6.52 3.73
CA ASP A 87 9.43 -7.51 2.78
C ASP A 87 8.25 -8.19 2.09
N TYR A 88 8.41 -8.44 0.79
CA TYR A 88 7.49 -9.25 0.01
C TYR A 88 8.15 -10.57 -0.38
N ASP A 89 7.52 -11.68 -0.02
CA ASP A 89 7.89 -13.01 -0.48
C ASP A 89 6.91 -13.49 -1.56
N PRO A 90 7.33 -13.57 -2.84
CA PRO A 90 6.47 -14.02 -3.92
C PRO A 90 6.12 -15.51 -3.81
N ILE A 91 6.96 -16.33 -3.17
CA ILE A 91 6.74 -17.79 -3.06
C ILE A 91 5.55 -18.05 -2.14
N SER A 92 5.52 -17.40 -0.96
CA SER A 92 4.40 -17.54 -0.03
C SER A 92 3.26 -16.55 -0.26
N SER A 93 3.40 -15.64 -1.24
CA SER A 93 2.48 -14.53 -1.52
C SER A 93 2.16 -13.74 -0.25
N THR A 94 3.22 -13.28 0.43
CA THR A 94 3.12 -12.65 1.74
C THR A 94 3.91 -11.34 1.78
N LEU A 95 3.25 -10.27 2.23
CA LEU A 95 3.89 -9.01 2.61
C LEU A 95 3.98 -8.95 4.14
N ILE A 96 5.17 -8.65 4.65
CA ILE A 96 5.43 -8.48 6.08
C ILE A 96 5.86 -7.04 6.30
N ILE A 97 5.11 -6.29 7.10
CA ILE A 97 5.53 -4.99 7.61
C ILE A 97 6.14 -5.19 8.99
N ARG A 98 7.39 -4.75 9.17
CA ARG A 98 8.16 -4.86 10.41
C ARG A 98 8.19 -3.50 11.11
N MET A 99 7.60 -3.44 12.30
CA MET A 99 7.73 -2.27 13.16
C MET A 99 9.00 -2.38 13.99
N THR A 100 9.72 -1.27 14.12
CA THR A 100 10.81 -1.20 15.10
C THR A 100 10.21 -1.35 16.49
N THR A 101 10.80 -2.24 17.28
CA THR A 101 10.47 -2.38 18.70
C THR A 101 11.38 -1.50 19.51
N THR A 102 11.01 -1.20 20.75
CA THR A 102 11.89 -0.52 21.71
C THR A 102 13.24 -1.23 21.82
N LEU A 103 13.27 -2.56 21.76
CA LEU A 103 14.50 -3.34 21.76
C LEU A 103 15.37 -3.04 20.52
N HIS A 104 14.77 -2.97 19.33
CA HIS A 104 15.48 -2.60 18.10
C HIS A 104 16.06 -1.18 18.19
N ASP A 105 15.27 -0.22 18.69
CA ASP A 105 15.70 1.17 18.81
C ASP A 105 16.83 1.32 19.83
N THR A 106 16.71 0.68 21.00
CA THR A 106 17.77 0.66 22.02
C THR A 106 19.03 0.00 21.49
N PHE A 107 18.92 -1.17 20.84
CA PHE A 107 20.08 -1.84 20.27
C PHE A 107 20.77 -0.99 19.20
N ALA A 108 19.99 -0.34 18.32
CA ALA A 108 20.54 0.54 17.30
C ALA A 108 21.26 1.76 17.93
N ALA A 109 20.70 2.36 18.97
CA ALA A 109 21.31 3.47 19.69
C ALA A 109 22.65 3.06 20.32
N GLU A 110 22.68 1.93 21.04
CA GLU A 110 23.90 1.38 21.64
C GLU A 110 24.97 1.05 20.60
N LEU A 111 24.56 0.45 19.47
CA LEU A 111 25.47 0.14 18.38
C LEU A 111 26.08 1.40 17.75
N VAL A 112 25.27 2.44 17.52
CA VAL A 112 25.76 3.73 17.00
C VAL A 112 26.73 4.39 17.97
N THR A 113 26.47 4.32 19.29
CA THR A 113 27.38 4.83 20.32
C THR A 113 28.73 4.12 20.24
N LYS A 114 28.74 2.78 20.23
CA LYS A 114 29.98 2.01 20.11
C LYS A 114 30.77 2.32 18.85
N ILE A 115 30.09 2.41 17.69
CA ILE A 115 30.76 2.75 16.43
C ILE A 115 31.42 4.14 16.51
N LYS A 116 30.77 5.12 17.13
CA LYS A 116 31.34 6.45 17.33
C LYS A 116 32.57 6.43 18.23
N GLU A 117 32.54 5.67 19.32
CA GLU A 117 33.67 5.52 20.23
C GLU A 117 34.88 4.92 19.50
N GLU A 118 34.69 3.83 18.76
CA GLU A 118 35.75 3.22 17.96
C GLU A 118 36.30 4.18 16.89
N PHE A 119 35.42 4.91 16.21
CA PHE A 119 35.84 5.89 15.21
C PHE A 119 36.69 7.03 15.80
N GLU A 120 36.36 7.52 16.99
CA GLU A 120 37.16 8.54 17.66
C GLU A 120 38.48 8.00 18.22
N ASN A 121 38.56 6.70 18.52
CA ASN A 121 39.83 6.06 18.88
C ASN A 121 40.76 5.96 17.67
N LEU A 122 40.23 5.62 16.48
CA LEU A 122 41.02 5.55 15.25
C LEU A 122 41.60 6.91 14.79
N LYS A 123 41.01 8.04 15.20
CA LYS A 123 41.53 9.39 14.89
C LYS A 123 42.70 9.83 15.75
N LYS A 124 42.95 9.14 16.87
CA LYS A 124 43.98 9.52 17.85
C LYS A 124 45.35 8.90 17.54
N ASP A 125 45.40 7.97 16.59
CA ASP A 125 46.62 7.36 16.02
C ASP A 125 47.05 8.08 14.73
#